data_AF-A0A7V9UHB7-F1
#
_entry.id   AF-A0A7V9UHB7-F1
#
_cell.length_a   1.000
_cell.length_b   1.000
_cell.length_c   1.000
_cell.angle_alpha   90.00
_cell.angle_beta   90.00
_cell.angle_gamma   90.00
#
_symmetry.space_group_name_H-M   'P 1'
#
loop_
_entity.id
_entity.type
_entity.pdbx_description
1 polymer ?
#
loop_
_entity_poly.entity_id
_entity_poly.type
_entity_poly.pdbx_seq_one_letter_code
_entity_poly.pdbx_strand_id
1 'polypeptide(L)'
;MKNSTYKEKFAILKSWNPQIFDSIKKDLKNDHLRNDIPFTKQFFAGKNTAKLTTEDLAEGYQRALDESEHAETIGEFISNRWLMKNSDLYNFFAEKLMHINPNFNEIEELSENDSNSIIKEGKEQFNAQDLFIFALLNSVAFSENTFKDLHKQAKTASETQKVVEEAKEVEKSFEKLINNHEMLFARMVDKYEKKLSGLEKKYHQDVEGLKKQVSHLQKQLKS
;
A
#
# COMPACT_ATOMS: atom_id res chain seq x y z
N MET A 1 -15.97 -20.60 -9.80
CA MET A 1 -15.76 -21.65 -10.83
C MET A 1 -14.88 -22.74 -10.24
N LYS A 2 -15.43 -23.94 -9.97
CA LYS A 2 -14.69 -25.00 -9.26
C LYS A 2 -13.54 -25.60 -10.10
N ASN A 3 -13.69 -25.58 -11.44
CA ASN A 3 -12.76 -26.20 -12.38
C ASN A 3 -11.93 -25.22 -13.23
N SER A 4 -11.89 -23.94 -12.88
CA SER A 4 -11.10 -22.95 -13.62
C SER A 4 -9.62 -23.10 -13.31
N THR A 5 -8.79 -23.04 -14.36
CA THR A 5 -7.32 -23.04 -14.27
C THR A 5 -6.81 -21.78 -13.57
N TYR A 6 -5.60 -21.81 -13.01
CA TYR A 6 -5.00 -20.60 -12.45
C TYR A 6 -4.79 -19.53 -13.52
N LYS A 7 -4.46 -19.92 -14.75
CA LYS A 7 -4.38 -18.97 -15.88
C LYS A 7 -5.69 -18.17 -16.05
N GLU A 8 -6.84 -18.83 -16.03
CA GLU A 8 -8.15 -18.17 -16.13
C GLU A 8 -8.45 -17.29 -14.91
N LYS A 9 -8.15 -17.78 -13.71
CA LYS A 9 -8.32 -17.01 -12.47
C LYS A 9 -7.50 -15.72 -12.49
N PHE A 10 -6.22 -15.80 -12.84
CA PHE A 10 -5.35 -14.62 -12.91
C PHE A 10 -5.68 -13.70 -14.08
N ALA A 11 -6.29 -14.21 -15.16
CA ALA A 11 -6.83 -13.36 -16.22
C ALA A 11 -7.99 -12.47 -15.70
N ILE A 12 -8.86 -13.00 -14.84
CA ILE A 12 -9.92 -12.22 -14.17
C ILE A 12 -9.30 -11.22 -13.18
N LEU A 13 -8.26 -11.63 -12.45
CA LEU A 13 -7.59 -10.80 -11.43
C LEU A 13 -6.60 -9.78 -12.02
N LYS A 14 -6.45 -9.69 -13.34
CA LYS A 14 -5.40 -8.89 -13.99
C LYS A 14 -5.35 -7.43 -13.53
N SER A 15 -6.51 -6.80 -13.27
CA SER A 15 -6.58 -5.43 -12.77
C SER A 15 -6.11 -5.27 -11.32
N TRP A 16 -6.12 -6.35 -10.54
CA TRP A 16 -5.71 -6.39 -9.13
C TRP A 16 -4.36 -7.07 -8.91
N ASN A 17 -3.73 -7.58 -9.97
CA ASN A 17 -2.40 -8.18 -9.92
C ASN A 17 -1.41 -7.29 -9.14
N PRO A 18 -1.25 -5.98 -9.41
CA PRO A 18 -0.29 -5.16 -8.66
C PRO A 18 -0.47 -5.26 -7.14
N GLN A 19 -1.71 -5.22 -6.64
CA GLN A 19 -1.99 -5.33 -5.20
C GLN A 19 -1.71 -6.73 -4.66
N ILE A 20 -2.09 -7.78 -5.41
CA ILE A 20 -1.78 -9.17 -5.06
C ILE A 20 -0.25 -9.34 -4.94
N PHE A 21 0.49 -8.92 -5.95
CA PHE A 21 1.95 -9.03 -6.01
C PHE A 21 2.67 -8.16 -4.98
N ASP A 22 2.10 -7.02 -4.59
CA ASP A 22 2.68 -6.16 -3.55
C ASP A 22 2.76 -6.91 -2.20
N SER A 23 1.66 -7.57 -1.83
CA SER A 23 1.53 -8.28 -0.55
C SER A 23 2.53 -9.46 -0.39
N ILE A 24 2.91 -10.08 -1.50
CA ILE A 24 3.81 -11.27 -1.53
C ILE A 24 5.19 -10.96 -2.12
N LYS A 25 5.49 -9.70 -2.44
CA LYS A 25 6.70 -9.26 -3.14
C LYS A 25 8.00 -9.80 -2.55
N LYS A 26 8.12 -9.79 -1.22
CA LYS A 26 9.31 -10.27 -0.51
C LYS A 26 9.50 -11.76 -0.71
N ASP A 27 8.43 -12.53 -0.59
CA ASP A 27 8.45 -13.98 -0.71
C ASP A 27 8.78 -14.39 -2.16
N LEU A 28 8.20 -13.70 -3.15
CA LEU A 28 8.54 -13.93 -4.56
C LEU A 28 10.03 -13.69 -4.86
N LYS A 29 10.60 -12.62 -4.33
CA LYS A 29 12.01 -12.29 -4.55
C LYS A 29 12.96 -13.26 -3.85
N ASN A 30 12.62 -13.67 -2.63
CA ASN A 30 13.51 -14.46 -1.78
C ASN A 30 13.38 -15.98 -2.01
N ASP A 31 12.18 -16.47 -2.31
CA ASP A 31 11.90 -17.91 -2.41
C ASP A 31 11.89 -18.39 -3.86
N HIS A 32 11.34 -17.61 -4.79
CA HIS A 32 11.20 -18.04 -6.18
C HIS A 32 12.31 -17.49 -7.05
N LEU A 33 12.38 -16.16 -7.24
CA LEU A 33 13.32 -15.54 -8.18
C LEU A 33 14.80 -15.78 -7.80
N ARG A 34 15.10 -15.93 -6.51
CA ARG A 34 16.46 -16.23 -6.06
C ARG A 34 16.89 -17.66 -6.39
N ASN A 35 15.95 -18.60 -6.39
CA ASN A 35 16.22 -20.03 -6.54
C ASN A 35 16.03 -20.50 -8.00
N ASP A 36 15.13 -19.87 -8.75
CA ASP A 36 14.88 -20.15 -10.16
C ASP A 36 15.51 -19.07 -11.07
N ILE A 37 16.81 -19.24 -11.31
CA ILE A 37 17.59 -18.39 -12.20
C ILE A 37 17.10 -18.48 -13.66
N PRO A 38 16.80 -19.67 -14.23
CA PRO A 38 16.21 -19.79 -15.57
C PRO A 38 14.93 -18.96 -15.73
N PHE A 39 13.98 -19.09 -14.80
CA PHE A 39 12.73 -18.32 -14.80
C PHE A 39 13.00 -16.81 -14.75
N THR A 40 13.89 -16.39 -13.85
CA THR A 40 14.26 -14.97 -13.72
C THR A 40 14.88 -14.43 -15.01
N LYS A 41 15.74 -15.20 -15.68
CA LYS A 41 16.33 -14.79 -16.96
C LYS A 41 15.30 -14.72 -18.08
N GLN A 42 14.32 -15.62 -18.10
CA GLN A 42 13.29 -15.66 -19.13
C GLN A 42 12.29 -14.50 -18.99
N PHE A 43 11.73 -14.30 -17.80
CA PHE A 43 10.63 -13.35 -17.61
C PHE A 43 11.08 -11.97 -17.09
N PHE A 44 12.29 -11.85 -16.53
CA PHE A 44 12.82 -10.61 -15.95
C PHE A 44 14.19 -10.22 -16.52
N ALA A 45 14.47 -10.61 -17.77
CA ALA A 45 15.75 -10.39 -18.45
C ALA A 45 16.28 -8.96 -18.27
N GLY A 46 17.53 -8.83 -17.81
CA GLY A 46 18.22 -7.54 -17.66
C GLY A 46 17.83 -6.71 -16.44
N LYS A 47 16.89 -7.16 -15.59
CA LYS A 47 16.51 -6.46 -14.36
C LYS A 47 17.17 -7.11 -13.14
N ASN A 48 17.63 -6.26 -12.21
CA ASN A 48 18.11 -6.72 -10.91
C ASN A 48 16.91 -7.10 -10.03
N THR A 49 16.85 -8.34 -9.53
CA THR A 49 15.75 -8.86 -8.70
C THR A 49 15.47 -8.00 -7.48
N ALA A 50 16.50 -7.42 -6.85
CA ALA A 50 16.34 -6.50 -5.72
C ALA A 50 15.58 -5.23 -6.11
N LYS A 51 15.75 -4.74 -7.35
CA LYS A 51 15.16 -3.50 -7.86
C LYS A 51 13.82 -3.67 -8.56
N LEU A 52 13.31 -4.90 -8.74
CA LEU A 52 12.02 -5.12 -9.37
C LEU A 52 10.90 -4.40 -8.60
N THR A 53 10.12 -3.60 -9.32
CA THR A 53 8.92 -2.95 -8.76
C THR A 53 7.78 -3.96 -8.65
N THR A 54 6.65 -3.52 -8.10
CA THR A 54 5.47 -4.37 -7.98
C THR A 54 4.82 -4.61 -9.35
N GLU A 55 4.86 -3.60 -10.20
CA GLU A 55 4.41 -3.64 -11.59
C GLU A 55 5.26 -4.59 -12.43
N ASP A 56 6.60 -4.53 -12.26
CA ASP A 56 7.51 -5.46 -12.92
C ASP A 56 7.16 -6.92 -12.59
N LEU A 57 6.90 -7.20 -11.31
CA LEU A 57 6.52 -8.54 -10.85
C LEU A 57 5.17 -8.95 -11.44
N ALA A 58 4.16 -8.07 -11.38
CA ALA A 58 2.85 -8.35 -11.94
C ALA A 58 2.91 -8.68 -13.44
N GLU A 59 3.68 -7.91 -14.22
CA GLU A 59 3.85 -8.15 -15.65
C GLU A 59 4.63 -9.44 -15.94
N GLY A 60 5.75 -9.66 -15.25
CA GLY A 60 6.61 -10.82 -15.48
C GLY A 60 5.92 -12.13 -15.11
N TYR A 61 5.23 -12.19 -13.97
CA TYR A 61 4.47 -13.37 -13.58
C TYR A 61 3.21 -13.55 -14.43
N GLN A 62 2.55 -12.48 -14.88
CA GLN A 62 1.43 -12.61 -15.83
C GLN A 62 1.90 -13.23 -17.15
N ARG A 63 3.03 -12.78 -17.71
CA ARG A 63 3.62 -13.42 -18.90
C ARG A 63 3.97 -14.87 -18.65
N ALA A 64 4.49 -15.19 -17.47
CA ALA A 64 4.78 -16.57 -17.11
C ALA A 64 3.52 -17.45 -17.03
N LEU A 65 2.41 -16.93 -16.49
CA LEU A 65 1.12 -17.63 -16.48
C LEU A 65 0.53 -17.80 -17.88
N ASP A 66 0.81 -16.86 -18.80
CA ASP A 66 0.28 -16.90 -20.15
C ASP A 66 1.09 -17.83 -21.08
N GLU A 67 2.41 -17.85 -20.93
CA GLU A 67 3.36 -18.46 -21.87
C GLU A 67 4.03 -19.75 -21.38
N SER A 68 4.06 -20.02 -20.07
CA SER A 68 4.77 -21.17 -19.51
C SER A 68 3.95 -22.46 -19.55
N GLU A 69 4.59 -23.59 -19.86
CA GLU A 69 4.02 -24.94 -19.65
C GLU A 69 3.75 -25.23 -18.16
N HIS A 70 4.38 -24.47 -17.24
CA HIS A 70 4.21 -24.59 -15.79
C HIS A 70 3.28 -23.50 -15.21
N ALA A 71 2.40 -22.93 -16.03
CA ALA A 71 1.46 -21.88 -15.61
C ALA A 71 0.67 -22.26 -14.36
N GLU A 72 0.18 -23.50 -14.26
CA GLU A 72 -0.58 -23.94 -13.09
C GLU A 72 0.27 -24.00 -11.81
N THR A 73 1.50 -24.53 -11.89
CA THR A 73 2.42 -24.56 -10.74
C THR A 73 2.77 -23.15 -10.27
N ILE A 74 2.98 -22.22 -11.20
CA ILE A 74 3.26 -20.81 -10.89
C ILE A 74 2.04 -20.16 -10.23
N GLY A 75 0.85 -20.37 -10.80
CA GLY A 75 -0.40 -19.83 -10.28
C GLY A 75 -0.74 -20.36 -8.89
N GLU A 76 -0.53 -21.65 -8.66
CA GLU A 76 -0.66 -22.27 -7.34
C GLU A 76 0.32 -21.67 -6.33
N PHE A 77 1.60 -21.52 -6.72
CA PHE A 77 2.61 -20.91 -5.86
C PHE A 77 2.24 -19.48 -5.43
N ILE A 78 1.83 -18.64 -6.39
CA ILE A 78 1.39 -17.26 -6.13
C ILE A 78 0.18 -17.26 -5.19
N SER A 79 -0.81 -18.10 -5.49
CA SER A 79 -2.05 -18.21 -4.71
C SER A 79 -1.75 -18.62 -3.28
N ASN A 80 -0.94 -19.66 -3.08
CA ASN A 80 -0.57 -20.15 -1.75
C ASN A 80 0.18 -19.08 -0.95
N ARG A 81 1.10 -18.33 -1.56
CA ARG A 81 1.80 -17.23 -0.88
C ARG A 81 0.85 -16.11 -0.50
N TRP A 82 -0.10 -15.76 -1.37
CA TRP A 82 -1.09 -14.73 -1.06
C TRP A 82 -2.02 -15.18 0.07
N LEU A 83 -2.46 -16.43 0.06
CA LEU A 83 -3.30 -17.01 1.11
C LEU A 83 -2.60 -17.06 2.46
N MET A 84 -1.30 -17.36 2.49
CA MET A 84 -0.52 -17.31 3.74
C MET A 84 -0.44 -15.90 4.34
N LYS A 85 -0.48 -14.84 3.53
CA LYS A 85 -0.59 -13.46 4.03
C LYS A 85 -2.00 -13.10 4.49
N ASN A 86 -3.00 -13.84 4.05
CA ASN A 86 -4.41 -13.63 4.32
C ASN A 86 -5.00 -14.81 5.11
N SER A 87 -4.27 -15.30 6.12
CA SER A 87 -4.68 -16.46 6.92
C SER A 87 -6.01 -16.25 7.63
N ASP A 88 -6.33 -15.01 8.00
CA ASP A 88 -7.59 -14.67 8.66
C ASP A 88 -8.80 -14.90 7.74
N LEU A 89 -8.65 -14.62 6.44
CA LEU A 89 -9.67 -14.97 5.44
C LEU A 89 -9.84 -16.47 5.34
N TYR A 90 -8.74 -17.23 5.36
CA TYR A 90 -8.81 -18.68 5.35
C TYR A 90 -9.58 -19.22 6.55
N ASN A 91 -9.27 -18.74 7.76
CA ASN A 91 -9.95 -19.14 8.98
C ASN A 91 -11.44 -18.79 8.93
N PHE A 92 -11.78 -17.57 8.49
CA PHE A 92 -13.16 -17.14 8.33
C PHE A 92 -13.96 -18.07 7.40
N PHE A 93 -13.44 -18.35 6.19
CA PHE A 93 -14.13 -19.23 5.25
C PHE A 93 -14.18 -20.67 5.76
N ALA A 94 -13.11 -21.19 6.35
CA ALA A 94 -13.08 -22.53 6.93
C ALA A 94 -14.16 -22.70 8.02
N GLU A 95 -14.24 -21.77 8.98
CA GLU A 95 -15.26 -21.79 10.03
C GLU A 95 -16.68 -21.78 9.46
N LYS A 96 -16.95 -20.85 8.51
CA LYS A 96 -18.28 -20.74 7.90
C LYS A 96 -18.67 -21.96 7.09
N LEU A 97 -17.75 -22.50 6.30
CA LEU A 97 -18.00 -23.68 5.49
C LEU A 97 -18.15 -24.94 6.36
N MET A 98 -17.37 -25.07 7.43
CA MET A 98 -17.52 -26.17 8.40
C MET A 98 -18.88 -26.17 9.11
N HIS A 99 -19.45 -25.00 9.38
CA HIS A 99 -20.80 -24.88 9.94
C HIS A 99 -21.90 -25.39 8.99
N ILE A 100 -21.67 -25.30 7.67
CA ILE A 100 -22.61 -25.76 6.64
C ILE A 100 -22.44 -27.26 6.41
N ASN A 101 -21.19 -27.71 6.21
CA ASN A 101 -20.85 -29.12 6.08
C ASN A 101 -19.50 -29.39 6.77
N PRO A 102 -19.44 -30.31 7.76
CA PRO A 102 -18.18 -30.70 8.40
C PRO A 102 -17.11 -31.20 7.43
N ASN A 103 -17.51 -31.78 6.29
CA ASN A 103 -16.61 -32.10 5.18
C ASN A 103 -16.80 -31.10 4.02
N PHE A 104 -16.47 -29.83 4.27
CA PHE A 104 -16.74 -28.74 3.32
C PHE A 104 -16.09 -28.89 1.93
N ASN A 105 -15.10 -29.79 1.79
CA ASN A 105 -14.51 -30.12 0.49
C ASN A 105 -15.51 -30.79 -0.47
N GLU A 106 -16.55 -31.43 0.07
CA GLU A 106 -17.62 -32.09 -0.70
C GLU A 106 -18.68 -31.10 -1.19
N ILE A 107 -18.64 -29.83 -0.75
CA ILE A 107 -19.60 -28.84 -1.21
C ILE A 107 -19.36 -28.56 -2.70
N GLU A 108 -20.33 -28.94 -3.54
CA GLU A 108 -20.31 -28.64 -4.97
C GLU A 108 -20.80 -27.23 -5.26
N GLU A 109 -21.89 -26.83 -4.60
CA GLU A 109 -22.48 -25.51 -4.69
C GLU A 109 -23.16 -25.14 -3.36
N LEU A 110 -22.94 -23.90 -2.91
CA LEU A 110 -23.56 -23.31 -1.74
C LEU A 110 -24.94 -22.77 -2.09
N SER A 111 -25.88 -22.87 -1.14
CA SER A 111 -27.18 -22.21 -1.30
C SER A 111 -27.01 -20.70 -1.41
N GLU A 112 -27.95 -20.02 -2.07
CA GLU A 112 -27.93 -18.55 -2.16
C GLU A 112 -27.97 -17.89 -0.77
N ASN A 113 -28.70 -18.47 0.18
CA ASN A 113 -28.78 -17.96 1.54
C ASN A 113 -27.43 -18.05 2.26
N ASP A 114 -26.76 -19.21 2.19
CA ASP A 114 -25.45 -19.39 2.83
C ASP A 114 -24.40 -18.50 2.17
N SER A 115 -24.42 -18.43 0.83
CA SER A 115 -23.55 -17.55 0.05
C SER A 115 -23.69 -16.09 0.46
N ASN A 116 -24.93 -15.61 0.57
CA ASN A 116 -25.22 -14.24 0.98
C ASN A 116 -24.81 -13.97 2.43
N SER A 117 -24.99 -14.93 3.35
CA SER A 117 -24.55 -14.80 4.74
C SER A 117 -23.03 -14.67 4.82
N ILE A 118 -22.30 -15.58 4.17
CA ILE A 118 -20.83 -15.58 4.15
C ILE A 118 -20.30 -14.26 3.55
N ILE A 119 -20.86 -13.82 2.42
CA ILE A 119 -20.42 -12.59 1.77
C ILE A 119 -20.71 -11.36 2.64
N LYS A 120 -21.88 -11.31 3.27
CA LYS A 120 -22.26 -10.18 4.13
C LYS A 120 -21.33 -10.09 5.35
N GLU A 121 -21.20 -11.19 6.10
CA GLU A 121 -20.35 -11.24 7.29
C GLU A 121 -18.87 -11.04 6.95
N GLY A 122 -18.45 -11.57 5.80
CA GLY A 122 -17.09 -11.36 5.29
C GLY A 122 -16.81 -9.88 5.05
N LYS A 123 -17.74 -9.13 4.45
CA LYS A 123 -17.56 -7.69 4.16
C LYS A 123 -17.54 -6.81 5.39
N GLU A 124 -18.10 -7.28 6.50
CA GLU A 124 -18.03 -6.58 7.79
C GLU A 124 -16.63 -6.66 8.41
N GLN A 125 -15.86 -7.71 8.07
CA GLN A 125 -14.54 -7.99 8.65
C GLN A 125 -13.38 -7.73 7.68
N PHE A 126 -13.62 -7.89 6.38
CA PHE A 126 -12.59 -7.87 5.34
C PHE A 126 -13.01 -7.00 4.17
N ASN A 127 -12.03 -6.58 3.36
CA ASN A 127 -12.31 -5.87 2.13
C ASN A 127 -13.08 -6.76 1.13
N ALA A 128 -14.08 -6.19 0.46
CA ALA A 128 -14.82 -6.86 -0.61
C ALA A 128 -13.89 -7.39 -1.71
N GLN A 129 -12.79 -6.68 -1.98
CA GLN A 129 -11.78 -7.12 -2.93
C GLN A 129 -11.05 -8.39 -2.47
N ASP A 130 -10.55 -8.42 -1.24
CA ASP A 130 -9.79 -9.57 -0.73
C ASP A 130 -10.69 -10.79 -0.57
N LEU A 131 -11.95 -10.61 -0.18
CA LEU A 131 -12.97 -11.67 -0.15
C LEU A 131 -13.17 -12.29 -1.52
N PHE A 132 -13.27 -11.46 -2.57
CA PHE A 132 -13.41 -11.96 -3.93
C PHE A 132 -12.16 -12.71 -4.40
N ILE A 133 -10.97 -12.14 -4.17
CA ILE A 133 -9.69 -12.77 -4.53
C ILE A 133 -9.60 -14.14 -3.85
N PHE A 134 -9.87 -14.20 -2.54
CA PHE A 134 -9.87 -15.44 -1.79
C PHE A 134 -10.86 -16.46 -2.37
N ALA A 135 -12.11 -16.05 -2.60
CA ALA A 135 -13.15 -16.91 -3.12
C ALA A 135 -12.80 -17.48 -4.50
N LEU A 136 -12.18 -16.67 -5.36
CA LEU A 136 -11.74 -17.09 -6.69
C LEU A 136 -10.53 -18.02 -6.64
N LEU A 137 -9.50 -17.69 -5.86
CA LEU A 137 -8.27 -18.47 -5.77
C LEU A 137 -8.53 -19.86 -5.15
N ASN A 138 -9.30 -19.94 -4.07
CA ASN A 138 -9.69 -21.21 -3.44
C ASN A 138 -10.88 -21.91 -4.09
N SER A 139 -11.42 -21.38 -5.19
CA SER A 139 -12.57 -21.98 -5.88
C SER A 139 -13.75 -22.27 -4.93
N VAL A 140 -14.07 -21.32 -4.05
CA VAL A 140 -15.21 -21.43 -3.12
C VAL A 140 -16.47 -21.75 -3.92
N ALA A 141 -17.30 -22.66 -3.41
CA ALA A 141 -18.45 -23.24 -4.09
C ALA A 141 -19.65 -22.28 -4.25
N PHE A 142 -19.42 -21.00 -4.57
CA PHE A 142 -20.50 -20.08 -4.89
C PHE A 142 -21.07 -20.33 -6.29
N SER A 143 -22.36 -20.04 -6.45
CA SER A 143 -23.01 -19.98 -7.76
C SER A 143 -22.34 -18.95 -8.68
N GLU A 144 -22.50 -19.11 -10.00
CA GLU A 144 -21.95 -18.16 -10.97
C GLU A 144 -22.52 -16.74 -10.77
N ASN A 145 -23.82 -16.65 -10.43
CA ASN A 145 -24.49 -15.37 -10.18
C ASN A 145 -23.90 -14.67 -8.95
N THR A 146 -23.68 -15.42 -7.87
CA THR A 146 -23.04 -14.93 -6.65
C THR A 146 -21.62 -14.45 -6.94
N PHE A 147 -20.82 -15.19 -7.72
CA PHE A 147 -19.47 -14.77 -8.11
C PHE A 147 -19.47 -13.47 -8.92
N LYS A 148 -20.38 -13.34 -9.90
CA LYS A 148 -20.49 -12.13 -10.72
C LYS A 148 -20.88 -10.91 -9.89
N ASP A 149 -21.82 -11.09 -8.96
CA ASP A 149 -22.25 -10.01 -8.07
C ASP A 149 -21.12 -9.61 -7.10
N LEU A 150 -20.45 -10.59 -6.48
CA LEU A 150 -19.30 -10.31 -5.62
C LEU A 150 -18.17 -9.59 -6.38
N HIS A 151 -17.88 -10.01 -7.62
CA HIS A 151 -16.89 -9.36 -8.47
C HIS A 151 -17.25 -7.90 -8.74
N LYS A 152 -18.52 -7.62 -9.08
CA LYS A 152 -19.01 -6.26 -9.32
C LYS A 152 -18.86 -5.39 -8.06
N GLN A 153 -19.27 -5.93 -6.91
CA GLN A 153 -19.17 -5.23 -5.64
C GLN A 153 -17.70 -4.97 -5.23
N ALA A 154 -16.82 -5.95 -5.42
CA ALA A 154 -15.38 -5.81 -5.19
C ALA A 154 -14.77 -4.72 -6.07
N LYS A 155 -15.15 -4.65 -7.35
CA LYS A 155 -14.68 -3.62 -8.28
C LYS A 155 -15.11 -2.22 -7.84
N THR A 156 -16.38 -2.03 -7.53
CA THR A 156 -16.90 -0.73 -7.05
C THR A 156 -16.24 -0.31 -5.73
N ALA A 157 -16.04 -1.25 -4.80
CA ALA A 157 -15.36 -0.97 -3.54
C ALA A 157 -13.90 -0.56 -3.76
N SER A 158 -13.17 -1.28 -4.63
CA SER A 158 -11.77 -0.98 -4.97
C SER A 158 -11.61 0.41 -5.61
N GLU A 159 -12.47 0.75 -6.57
CA GLU A 159 -12.48 2.09 -7.21
C GLU A 159 -12.78 3.20 -6.19
N THR A 160 -13.76 2.97 -5.30
CA THR A 160 -14.10 3.93 -4.24
C THR A 160 -12.94 4.12 -3.25
N GLN A 161 -12.31 3.02 -2.84
CA GLN A 161 -11.19 3.06 -1.90
C GLN A 161 -9.99 3.81 -2.50
N LYS A 162 -9.70 3.58 -3.78
CA LYS A 162 -8.63 4.30 -4.48
C LYS A 162 -8.85 5.81 -4.47
N VAL A 163 -10.07 6.28 -4.73
CA VAL A 163 -10.41 7.72 -4.68
C VAL A 163 -10.23 8.29 -3.26
N VAL A 164 -10.65 7.55 -2.23
CA VAL A 164 -10.49 7.96 -0.83
C VAL A 164 -9.00 8.03 -0.45
N GLU A 165 -8.19 7.08 -0.92
CA GLU A 165 -6.77 7.01 -0.61
C GLU A 165 -5.97 8.11 -1.32
N GLU A 166 -6.31 8.40 -2.58
CA GLU A 166 -5.79 9.55 -3.33
C GLU A 166 -6.11 10.88 -2.61
N ALA A 167 -7.35 11.04 -2.11
CA ALA A 167 -7.73 12.23 -1.33
C ALA A 167 -6.90 12.38 -0.04
N LYS A 168 -6.70 11.28 0.71
CA LYS A 168 -5.87 11.28 1.92
C LYS A 168 -4.41 11.60 1.66
N GLU A 169 -3.84 11.10 0.56
CA GLU A 169 -2.46 11.44 0.18
C GLU A 169 -2.30 12.91 -0.19
N VAL A 170 -3.31 13.51 -0.83
CA VAL A 170 -3.34 14.96 -1.10
C VAL A 170 -3.39 15.74 0.22
N GLU A 171 -4.23 15.35 1.17
CA GLU A 171 -4.31 15.99 2.50
C GLU A 171 -2.95 15.92 3.24
N LYS A 172 -2.33 14.74 3.33
CA LYS A 172 -1.01 14.59 3.96
C LYS A 172 0.08 15.43 3.28
N SER A 173 0.02 15.55 1.95
CA SER A 173 0.95 16.38 1.19
C SER A 173 0.78 17.87 1.56
N PHE A 174 -0.47 18.31 1.68
CA PHE A 174 -0.79 19.67 2.09
C PHE A 174 -0.36 19.98 3.53
N GLU A 175 -0.59 19.05 4.47
CA GLU A 175 -0.10 19.18 5.85
C GLU A 175 1.42 19.29 5.92
N LYS A 176 2.15 18.46 5.15
CA LYS A 176 3.62 18.55 5.07
C LYS A 176 4.07 19.92 4.56
N LEU A 177 3.36 20.49 3.58
CA LEU A 177 3.65 21.80 3.04
C LEU A 177 3.46 22.90 4.10
N ILE A 178 2.34 22.87 4.82
CA ILE A 178 2.06 23.80 5.93
C ILE A 178 3.17 23.71 6.99
N ASN A 179 3.46 22.51 7.49
CA ASN A 179 4.47 22.30 8.52
C ASN A 179 5.86 22.81 8.10
N ASN A 180 6.21 22.62 6.81
CA ASN A 180 7.46 23.13 6.28
C ASN A 180 7.49 24.67 6.24
N HIS A 181 6.38 25.30 5.83
CA HIS A 181 6.26 26.76 5.82
C HIS A 181 6.31 27.35 7.24
N GLU A 182 5.63 26.74 8.20
CA GLU A 182 5.69 27.16 9.61
C GLU A 182 7.11 27.07 10.17
N MET A 183 7.84 25.99 9.87
CA MET A 183 9.23 25.85 10.27
C MET A 183 10.12 26.94 9.64
N LEU A 184 9.92 27.25 8.35
CA LEU A 184 10.67 28.31 7.67
C LEU A 184 10.34 29.69 8.27
N PHE A 185 9.08 29.94 8.58
CA PHE A 185 8.63 31.17 9.21
C PHE A 185 9.23 31.34 10.61
N ALA A 186 9.21 30.31 11.44
CA ALA A 186 9.81 30.32 12.77
C ALA A 186 11.32 30.61 12.72
N ARG A 187 12.06 30.00 11.77
CA ARG A 187 13.48 30.29 11.55
C ARG A 187 13.72 31.73 11.11
N MET A 188 12.82 32.27 10.30
CA MET A 188 12.90 33.66 9.84
C MET A 188 12.68 34.62 11.01
N VAL A 189 11.66 34.38 11.83
CA VAL A 189 11.37 35.17 13.05
C VAL A 189 12.58 35.17 13.98
N ASP A 190 13.12 34.00 14.34
CA ASP A 190 14.30 33.89 15.23
C ASP A 190 15.52 34.65 14.66
N LYS A 191 15.73 34.59 13.34
CA LYS A 191 16.81 35.33 12.68
C LYS A 191 16.62 36.85 12.78
N TYR A 192 15.39 37.35 12.62
CA TYR A 192 15.10 38.79 12.72
C TYR A 192 15.13 39.28 14.16
N GLU A 193 14.61 38.50 15.12
CA GLU A 193 14.69 38.81 16.55
C GLU A 193 16.15 38.93 17.02
N LYS A 194 17.01 37.98 16.62
CA LYS A 194 18.45 38.05 16.91
C LYS A 194 19.11 39.29 16.30
N LYS A 195 18.74 39.67 15.07
CA LYS A 195 19.25 40.89 14.43
C LYS A 195 18.80 42.15 15.16
N LEU A 196 17.52 42.24 15.54
CA LEU A 196 16.97 43.37 16.29
C LEU A 196 17.67 43.53 17.64
N SER A 197 17.79 42.44 18.41
CA SER A 197 18.52 42.45 19.68
C SER A 197 19.99 42.87 19.51
N GLY A 198 20.65 42.44 18.43
CA GLY A 198 22.01 42.88 18.09
C GLY A 198 22.11 44.38 17.79
N LEU A 199 21.14 44.93 17.04
CA LEU A 199 21.06 46.35 16.73
C LEU A 199 20.79 47.19 17.98
N GLU A 200 19.89 46.75 18.85
CA GLU A 200 19.59 47.44 20.12
C GLU A 200 20.83 47.51 21.03
N LYS A 201 21.57 46.40 21.15
CA LYS A 201 22.83 46.36 21.91
C LYS A 201 23.86 47.32 21.33
N LYS A 202 24.03 47.33 20.00
CA LYS A 202 24.96 48.26 19.33
C LYS A 202 24.55 49.71 19.58
N TYR A 203 23.27 50.03 19.43
CA TYR A 203 22.74 51.36 19.69
C TYR A 203 23.05 51.83 21.12
N HIS A 204 22.86 50.96 22.13
CA HIS A 204 23.18 51.29 23.52
C HIS A 204 24.67 51.55 23.73
N GLN A 205 25.54 50.72 23.14
CA GLN A 205 26.99 50.90 23.20
C GLN A 205 27.44 52.22 22.55
N ASP A 206 26.89 52.55 21.39
CA ASP A 206 27.20 53.78 20.66
C ASP A 206 26.75 55.01 21.47
N VAL A 207 25.56 54.98 22.08
CA VAL A 207 25.06 56.05 22.96
C VAL A 207 25.95 56.23 24.19
N GLU A 208 26.40 55.14 24.83
CA GLU A 208 27.34 55.23 25.96
C GLU A 208 28.71 55.77 25.55
N GLY A 209 29.21 55.36 24.39
CA GLY A 209 30.46 55.87 23.81
C GLY A 209 30.38 57.38 23.55
N LEU A 210 29.30 57.83 22.92
CA LEU A 210 29.04 59.25 22.66
C LEU A 210 28.93 60.05 23.97
N LYS A 211 28.22 59.54 24.99
CA LYS A 211 28.14 60.19 26.31
C LYS A 211 29.53 60.39 26.93
N LYS A 212 30.42 59.39 26.84
CA LYS A 212 31.80 59.49 27.33
C LYS A 212 32.60 60.55 26.56
N GLN A 213 32.49 60.57 25.23
CA GLN A 213 33.15 61.56 24.38
C GLN A 213 32.68 62.98 24.70
N VAL A 214 31.36 63.19 24.81
CA VAL A 214 30.76 64.48 25.19
C VAL A 214 31.27 64.93 26.56
N SER A 215 31.32 64.04 27.55
CA SER A 215 31.86 64.36 28.88
C SER A 215 33.34 64.74 28.83
N HIS A 216 34.15 64.05 28.02
CA HIS A 216 35.56 64.38 27.83
C HIS A 216 35.75 65.77 27.20
N LEU A 217 35.02 66.06 26.12
CA LEU A 217 35.04 67.37 25.46
C LEU A 217 34.57 68.50 26.39
N GLN A 218 33.53 68.25 27.18
CA GLN A 218 33.05 69.21 28.18
C GLN A 218 34.10 69.51 29.27
N LYS A 219 34.93 68.53 29.65
CA LYS A 219 36.04 68.76 30.58
C LYS A 219 37.15 69.59 29.95
N GLN A 220 37.50 69.31 28.69
CA GLN A 220 38.51 70.08 27.95
C GLN A 220 38.10 71.54 27.70
N LEU A 221 36.81 71.81 27.48
CA LEU A 221 36.29 73.18 27.31
C LEU A 221 36.21 73.99 28.62
N LYS A 222 36.31 73.32 29.78
CA LYS A 222 36.25 73.95 31.11
C LYS A 222 37.63 74.14 31.75
N SER A 223 38.70 73.64 31.12
CA SER A 223 40.10 73.95 31.47
C SER A 223 40.64 75.00 30.51
#